data_AF-A0A847G9G5-F1
#
_entry.id   AF-A0A847G9G5-F1
#
_cell.length_a   1.000
_cell.length_b   1.000
_cell.length_c   1.000
_cell.angle_alpha   90.00
_cell.angle_beta   90.00
_cell.angle_gamma   90.00
#
_symmetry.space_group_name_H-M   'P 1'
#
loop_
_entity.id
_entity.type
_entity.pdbx_description
1 polymer ?
#
loop_
_entity_poly.entity_id
_entity_poly.type
_entity_poly.pdbx_seq_one_letter_code
_entity_poly.pdbx_strand_id
1 'polypeptide(L)' 'MFDGLTRPRNARTGRVASWDTTGRNNDRWQIPAGQTAVLADIKGPGRITHIWMTQ' A
#
# COMPACT_ATOMS: atom_id res chain seq x y z
N MET A 1 -12.58 20.56 -9.46
CA MET A 1 -12.50 19.24 -8.79
C MET A 1 -12.05 18.14 -9.74
N PHE A 2 -12.62 18.03 -10.95
CA PHE A 2 -12.31 16.95 -11.90
C PHE A 2 -11.25 17.30 -12.97
N ASP A 3 -10.64 18.48 -12.88
CA ASP A 3 -9.62 18.87 -13.85
C ASP A 3 -8.41 17.91 -13.80
N GLY A 4 -7.99 17.45 -14.96
CA GLY A 4 -6.84 16.55 -15.14
C GLY A 4 -7.09 15.06 -14.84
N LEU A 5 -8.32 14.63 -14.54
CA LEU A 5 -8.63 13.20 -14.28
C LEU A 5 -8.34 12.29 -15.48
N THR A 6 -8.64 12.77 -16.69
CA THR A 6 -8.43 12.03 -17.95
C THR A 6 -7.03 12.24 -18.52
N ARG A 7 -6.20 13.10 -17.91
CA ARG A 7 -4.85 13.38 -18.40
C ARG A 7 -3.89 12.31 -17.88
N PRO A 8 -3.19 11.57 -18.77
CA PRO A 8 -2.18 10.63 -18.32
C PRO A 8 -1.05 11.38 -17.60
N ARG A 9 -0.48 10.74 -16.59
CA ARG A 9 0.68 11.25 -15.85
C ARG A 9 1.86 10.35 -16.16
N ASN A 10 3.05 10.94 -16.29
CA ASN A 10 4.29 10.18 -16.34
C ASN A 10 4.66 9.69 -14.92
N ALA A 11 3.89 8.74 -14.42
CA ALA A 11 4.02 8.11 -13.12
C ALA A 11 3.37 6.73 -13.15
N ARG A 12 3.69 5.88 -12.17
CA ARG A 12 3.04 4.57 -11.99
C ARG A 12 2.32 4.51 -10.64
N THR A 13 1.17 3.85 -10.60
CA THR A 13 0.49 3.51 -9.35
C THR A 13 1.17 2.29 -8.74
N GLY A 14 1.51 2.37 -7.45
CA GLY A 14 1.97 1.25 -6.66
C GLY A 14 1.01 0.99 -5.49
N ARG A 15 0.99 -0.25 -5.00
CA ARG A 15 0.27 -0.63 -3.78
C ARG A 15 1.08 -1.68 -3.04
N VAL A 16 1.19 -1.48 -1.73
CA VAL A 16 1.64 -2.51 -0.78
C VAL A 16 0.46 -2.76 0.16
N ALA A 17 0.19 -4.02 0.46
CA ALA A 17 -0.94 -4.43 1.29
C ALA A 17 -0.58 -5.71 2.05
N SER A 18 -1.36 -6.02 3.08
CA SER A 18 -1.23 -7.24 3.88
C SER A 18 -1.81 -8.49 3.23
N TRP A 19 -2.01 -8.48 1.91
CA TRP A 19 -2.68 -9.55 1.18
C TRP A 19 -1.93 -10.89 1.29
N ASP A 20 -2.68 -11.98 1.23
CA ASP A 20 -2.15 -13.33 1.30
C ASP A 20 -1.48 -13.72 -0.02
N THR A 21 -0.15 -13.77 -0.02
CA THR A 21 0.64 -14.09 -1.22
C THR A 21 0.47 -15.51 -1.74
N THR A 22 -0.22 -16.39 -0.99
CA THR A 22 -0.61 -17.72 -1.47
C THR A 22 -1.85 -17.68 -2.37
N GLY A 23 -2.54 -16.55 -2.46
CA GLY A 23 -3.80 -16.38 -3.20
C GLY A 23 -5.04 -16.83 -2.42
N ARG A 24 -4.90 -17.10 -1.11
CA ARG A 24 -6.02 -17.37 -0.20
C ARG A 24 -6.49 -16.07 0.47
N ASN A 25 -7.02 -16.15 1.69
CA ASN A 25 -7.78 -15.06 2.32
C ASN A 25 -7.24 -14.70 3.72
N ASN A 26 -5.98 -15.02 4.04
CA ASN A 26 -5.36 -14.52 5.27
C ASN A 26 -4.74 -13.13 5.05
N ASP A 27 -5.55 -12.17 4.59
CA ASP A 27 -5.13 -10.84 4.11
C ASP A 27 -4.77 -9.85 5.23
N ARG A 28 -4.01 -10.30 6.21
CA ARG A 28 -3.60 -9.50 7.37
C ARG A 28 -2.18 -9.84 7.79
N TRP A 29 -1.51 -8.88 8.40
CA TRP A 29 -0.29 -9.16 9.15
C TRP A 29 -0.62 -9.59 10.57
N GLN A 30 0.16 -10.52 11.10
CA GLN A 30 0.19 -10.84 12.52
C GLN A 30 1.45 -10.22 13.11
N ILE A 31 1.26 -9.20 13.95
CA ILE A 31 2.35 -8.50 14.63
C ILE A 31 2.23 -8.84 16.12
N PRO A 32 3.15 -9.63 16.68
CA PRO A 32 3.11 -9.99 18.10
C PRO A 32 3.22 -8.77 19.01
N ALA A 33 2.78 -8.92 20.26
CA ALA A 33 2.89 -7.86 21.26
C ALA A 33 4.34 -7.37 21.42
N GLY A 34 4.53 -6.05 21.39
CA GLY A 34 5.83 -5.40 21.50
C GLY A 34 6.70 -5.46 20.24
N GLN A 35 6.22 -6.07 19.14
CA GLN A 35 6.97 -6.13 17.89
C GLN A 35 6.61 -4.98 16.94
N THR A 36 7.53 -4.70 16.02
CA THR A 36 7.34 -3.72 14.93
C THR A 36 7.50 -4.42 13.59
N ALA A 37 6.72 -3.99 12.59
CA ALA A 37 6.82 -4.48 11.22
C ALA A 37 6.99 -3.30 10.24
N VAL A 38 7.75 -3.53 9.17
CA VAL A 38 7.87 -2.58 8.05
C VAL A 38 6.71 -2.83 7.09
N LEU A 39 5.74 -1.92 7.07
CA LEU A 39 4.54 -2.08 6.24
C LEU A 39 4.83 -1.90 4.73
N ALA A 40 5.77 -1.02 4.40
CA ALA A 40 6.22 -0.79 3.02
C ALA A 40 7.64 -0.23 2.99
N ASP A 41 8.55 -0.88 2.26
CA ASP A 41 9.89 -0.36 1.95
C ASP A 41 9.99 -0.07 0.44
N ILE A 42 9.64 1.15 0.05
CA ILE A 42 9.53 1.58 -1.36
C ILE A 42 10.80 2.35 -1.74
N LYS A 43 11.46 1.93 -2.83
CA LYS A 43 12.66 2.61 -3.35
C LYS A 43 12.33 3.60 -4.47
N GLY A 44 13.12 4.67 -4.55
CA GLY A 44 13.00 5.72 -5.57
C GLY A 44 11.98 6.81 -5.22
N PRO A 45 11.82 7.83 -6.10
CA PRO A 45 10.92 8.96 -5.85
C PRO A 45 9.45 8.53 -5.97
N GLY A 46 8.60 9.10 -5.11
CA GLY A 46 7.17 8.84 -5.13
C GLY A 46 6.39 9.66 -4.11
N ARG A 47 5.07 9.51 -4.14
CA ARG A 47 4.15 10.14 -3.18
C ARG A 47 3.14 9.09 -2.70
N ILE A 48 3.06 8.91 -1.39
CA ILE A 48 1.94 8.18 -0.78
C ILE A 48 0.73 9.10 -0.79
N THR A 49 -0.36 8.65 -1.43
CA THR A 49 -1.59 9.43 -1.58
C THR A 49 -2.76 8.84 -0.80
N HIS A 50 -2.64 7.60 -0.32
CA HIS A 50 -3.69 6.88 0.38
C HIS A 50 -3.09 5.82 1.32
N ILE A 51 -3.57 5.79 2.56
CA ILE A 51 -3.27 4.76 3.56
C ILE A 51 -4.60 4.36 4.21
N TRP A 52 -4.85 3.06 4.32
CA TRP A 52 -6.01 2.51 5.03
C TRP A 52 -5.53 1.41 5.98
N MET A 53 -6.07 1.39 7.21
CA MET A 53 -5.68 0.50 8.30
C MET A 53 -6.92 0.14 9.14
N THR A 54 -6.92 -1.05 9.75
CA THR A 54 -7.89 -1.49 10.77
C THR A 54 -7.18 -2.30 11.86
N GLN A 55 -7.83 -2.47 13.02
CA GLN A 55 -7.36 -3.27 14.16
C GLN A 55 -8.23 -4.52 14.33
#